data_AF-A0A7J3I1B3-F1
#
_entry.id   AF-A0A7J3I1B3-F1
#
_cell.length_a   1.000
_cell.length_b   1.000
_cell.length_c   1.000
_cell.angle_alpha   90.00
_cell.angle_beta   90.00
_cell.angle_gamma   90.00
#
_symmetry.space_group_name_H-M   'P 1'
#
loop_
_entity.id
_entity.type
_entity.pdbx_description
1 polymer ?
#
loop_
_entity_poly.entity_id
_entity_poly.type
_entity_poly.pdbx_seq_one_letter_code
_entity_poly.pdbx_strand_id
1 'polypeptide(L)'
;MTANGVPLTYIGDGRYILVVPTSIPPSTVPLVITASAENYESAQTFQVLTVKERGVTIPGLNARVPLTMFAVLSLAVISPPASLAGYVYVRRLRTPPIIRKIDRLIEAIEKGEPFVVEKPLTRMDMVRSFLWEEMALIGVEPRVVAYVPAEIADKLVPLLVESGLSEDVAVALLGELRANPPAERERLLASVGIPPDISAVILRELEREEEERK
;
A
#
# COMPACT_ATOMS: atom_id res chain seq x y z
N MET A 1 -13.05 -70.33 -6.54
CA MET A 1 -13.50 -69.53 -5.38
C MET A 1 -13.80 -68.11 -5.85
N THR A 2 -14.95 -67.54 -5.50
CA THR A 2 -15.37 -66.20 -5.94
C THR A 2 -15.85 -65.37 -4.75
N ALA A 3 -15.69 -64.05 -4.83
CA ALA A 3 -16.32 -63.10 -3.91
C ALA A 3 -17.31 -62.22 -4.69
N ASN A 4 -18.61 -62.29 -4.39
CA ASN A 4 -19.66 -61.57 -5.12
C ASN A 4 -19.58 -61.74 -6.66
N GLY A 5 -19.23 -62.94 -7.14
CA GLY A 5 -19.07 -63.23 -8.57
C GLY A 5 -17.74 -62.77 -9.18
N VAL A 6 -16.86 -62.07 -8.44
CA VAL A 6 -15.51 -61.74 -8.89
C VAL A 6 -14.56 -62.91 -8.57
N PRO A 7 -13.79 -63.41 -9.55
CA PRO A 7 -12.81 -64.47 -9.31
C PRO A 7 -11.70 -63.98 -8.38
N LEU A 8 -11.39 -64.78 -7.36
CA LEU A 8 -10.29 -64.49 -6.45
C LEU A 8 -8.97 -65.00 -7.02
N THR A 9 -7.89 -64.25 -6.84
CA THR A 9 -6.55 -64.66 -7.27
C THR A 9 -5.95 -65.60 -6.24
N TYR A 10 -5.54 -66.80 -6.65
CA TYR A 10 -4.89 -67.80 -5.80
C TYR A 10 -3.41 -67.43 -5.58
N ILE A 11 -2.94 -67.52 -4.33
CA ILE A 11 -1.57 -67.12 -3.94
C ILE A 11 -0.76 -68.26 -3.32
N GLY A 12 -1.37 -69.45 -3.14
CA GLY A 12 -0.75 -70.60 -2.50
C GLY A 12 -1.38 -70.91 -1.14
N ASP A 13 -1.14 -72.13 -0.64
CA ASP A 13 -1.52 -72.59 0.70
C ASP A 13 -3.00 -72.35 1.08
N GLY A 14 -3.91 -72.50 0.11
CA GLY A 14 -5.34 -72.27 0.34
C GLY A 14 -5.72 -70.79 0.57
N ARG A 15 -4.82 -69.85 0.30
CA ARG A 15 -5.06 -68.40 0.43
C ARG A 15 -5.43 -67.78 -0.91
N TYR A 16 -6.37 -66.85 -0.84
CA TYR A 16 -6.92 -66.12 -1.97
C TYR A 16 -6.96 -64.63 -1.67
N ILE A 17 -6.68 -63.78 -2.67
CA ILE A 17 -6.76 -62.32 -2.54
C ILE A 17 -7.86 -61.76 -3.43
N LEU A 18 -8.57 -60.78 -2.88
CA LEU A 18 -9.46 -59.88 -3.58
C LEU A 18 -8.81 -58.49 -3.62
N VAL A 19 -8.59 -57.94 -4.81
CA VAL A 19 -8.10 -56.56 -4.97
C VAL A 19 -9.31 -55.64 -5.11
N VAL A 20 -9.56 -54.82 -4.11
CA VAL A 20 -10.64 -53.83 -4.12
C VAL A 20 -10.07 -52.47 -4.51
N PRO A 21 -10.59 -51.81 -5.58
CA PRO A 21 -10.13 -50.47 -5.94
C PRO A 21 -10.48 -49.46 -4.85
N THR A 22 -9.56 -48.52 -4.60
CA THR A 22 -9.69 -47.50 -3.54
C THR A 22 -10.58 -46.31 -3.93
N SER A 23 -11.08 -46.27 -5.16
CA SER A 23 -11.92 -45.21 -5.71
C SER A 23 -13.42 -45.37 -5.43
N ILE A 24 -13.80 -46.33 -4.60
CA ILE A 24 -15.21 -46.62 -4.29
C ILE A 24 -15.71 -45.58 -3.26
N PRO A 25 -16.91 -45.00 -3.44
CA PRO A 25 -17.48 -44.10 -2.45
C PRO A 25 -17.69 -44.81 -1.11
N PRO A 26 -17.77 -44.03 0.00
CA PRO A 26 -18.04 -44.57 1.33
C PRO A 26 -19.30 -45.42 1.33
N SER A 27 -19.14 -46.72 1.58
CA SER A 27 -20.21 -47.69 1.46
C SER A 27 -19.89 -48.94 2.28
N THR A 28 -20.95 -49.65 2.66
CA THR A 28 -20.86 -50.94 3.34
C THR A 28 -21.22 -52.01 2.32
N VAL A 29 -20.23 -52.77 1.87
CA VAL A 29 -20.39 -53.81 0.85
C VAL A 29 -20.30 -55.18 1.52
N PRO A 30 -21.38 -55.98 1.54
CA PRO A 30 -21.29 -57.36 1.98
C PRO A 30 -20.53 -58.18 0.94
N LEU A 31 -19.52 -58.93 1.37
CA LEU A 31 -18.73 -59.85 0.58
C LEU A 31 -19.18 -61.28 0.89
N VAL A 32 -19.73 -61.96 -0.12
CA VAL A 32 -20.08 -63.38 -0.05
C VAL A 32 -18.96 -64.17 -0.71
N ILE A 33 -18.23 -64.94 0.08
CA ILE A 33 -17.16 -65.81 -0.37
C ILE A 33 -17.76 -67.21 -0.59
N THR A 34 -17.72 -67.68 -1.83
CA THR A 34 -18.18 -69.01 -2.23
C THR A 34 -17.00 -69.89 -2.62
N ALA A 35 -16.87 -71.03 -1.93
CA ALA A 35 -15.92 -72.08 -2.24
C ALA A 35 -16.67 -73.31 -2.76
N SER A 36 -16.26 -73.80 -3.92
CA SER A 36 -16.78 -75.03 -4.53
C SER A 36 -15.62 -75.88 -5.02
N ALA A 37 -15.73 -77.20 -4.84
CA ALA A 37 -14.78 -78.19 -5.32
C ALA A 37 -15.55 -79.42 -5.84
N GLU A 38 -14.99 -80.14 -6.81
CA GLU A 38 -15.60 -81.37 -7.32
C GLU A 38 -15.70 -82.41 -6.19
N ASN A 39 -16.87 -83.03 -6.04
CA ASN A 39 -17.21 -84.01 -5.00
C ASN A 39 -17.32 -83.46 -3.55
N TYR A 40 -17.39 -82.14 -3.36
CA TYR A 40 -17.64 -81.51 -2.06
C TYR A 40 -18.84 -80.56 -2.10
N GLU A 41 -19.56 -80.42 -0.98
CA GLU A 41 -20.60 -79.40 -0.84
C GLU A 41 -19.99 -77.98 -0.88
N SER A 42 -20.69 -77.06 -1.55
CA SER A 42 -20.26 -75.67 -1.61
C SER A 42 -20.43 -75.00 -0.24
N ALA A 43 -19.36 -74.36 0.25
CA ALA A 43 -19.39 -73.58 1.48
C ALA A 43 -19.47 -72.09 1.16
N GLN A 44 -20.19 -71.34 2.01
CA GLN A 44 -20.32 -69.89 1.91
C GLN A 44 -19.90 -69.21 3.21
N THR A 45 -19.25 -68.06 3.12
CA THR A 45 -18.91 -67.21 4.26
C THR A 45 -19.20 -65.76 3.94
N PHE A 46 -19.70 -65.03 4.94
CA PHE A 46 -20.06 -63.62 4.81
C PHE A 46 -19.03 -62.76 5.52
N GLN A 47 -18.49 -61.76 4.82
CA GLN A 47 -17.68 -60.70 5.40
C GLN A 47 -18.27 -59.35 5.04
N VAL A 48 -18.01 -58.32 5.84
CA VAL A 48 -18.51 -56.96 5.59
C VAL A 48 -17.32 -56.04 5.36
N LEU A 49 -17.26 -55.44 4.18
CA LEU A 49 -16.28 -54.40 3.85
C LEU A 49 -16.90 -53.03 4.07
N THR A 50 -16.36 -52.27 5.01
CA THR A 50 -16.81 -50.89 5.28
C THR A 50 -15.77 -49.90 4.76
N VAL A 51 -16.09 -49.23 3.65
CA VAL A 51 -15.29 -48.13 3.09
C VAL A 51 -15.72 -46.84 3.79
N LYS A 52 -14.81 -46.20 4.52
CA LYS A 52 -15.05 -44.92 5.21
C LYS A 52 -14.38 -43.77 4.47
N GLU A 53 -14.97 -42.57 4.57
CA GLU A 53 -14.31 -41.34 4.12
C GLU A 53 -12.96 -41.14 4.81
N ARG A 54 -12.06 -40.42 4.11
CA ARG A 54 -10.80 -39.98 4.71
C ARG A 54 -11.13 -39.12 5.94
N GLY A 55 -10.85 -39.66 7.12
CA GLY A 55 -11.08 -38.95 8.36
C GLY A 55 -9.84 -38.18 8.81
N VAL A 56 -10.06 -36.96 9.28
CA VAL A 56 -9.05 -36.12 9.94
C VAL A 56 -9.22 -36.24 11.45
N THR A 57 -8.12 -36.36 12.19
CA THR A 57 -8.12 -36.36 13.65
C THR A 57 -8.14 -34.93 14.16
N ILE A 58 -9.16 -34.57 14.96
CA ILE A 58 -9.22 -33.25 15.58
C ILE A 58 -8.24 -33.21 16.76
N PRO A 59 -7.30 -32.24 16.79
CA PRO A 59 -6.41 -32.04 17.94
C PRO A 59 -7.23 -31.80 19.22
N GLY A 60 -6.93 -32.54 20.28
CA GLY A 60 -7.57 -32.37 21.59
C GLY A 60 -8.86 -33.19 21.81
N LEU A 61 -9.47 -33.77 20.77
CA LEU A 61 -10.70 -34.55 20.92
C LEU A 61 -10.54 -36.06 20.70
N ASN A 62 -9.36 -36.55 20.30
CA ASN A 62 -9.06 -37.97 19.97
C ASN A 62 -10.14 -38.66 19.10
N ALA A 63 -10.93 -37.85 18.39
CA ALA A 63 -12.04 -38.28 17.57
C ALA A 63 -11.65 -38.07 16.10
N ARG A 64 -11.96 -39.07 15.27
CA ARG A 64 -11.72 -39.03 13.84
C ARG A 64 -13.02 -38.66 13.14
N VAL A 65 -12.99 -37.56 12.40
CA VAL A 65 -14.18 -36.96 11.79
C VAL A 65 -14.02 -36.99 10.27
N PRO A 66 -15.09 -37.24 9.50
CA PRO A 66 -15.03 -37.19 8.04
C PRO A 66 -14.52 -35.83 7.55
N LEU A 67 -13.68 -35.82 6.50
CA LEU A 67 -13.10 -34.60 5.93
C LEU A 67 -14.17 -33.59 5.51
N THR A 68 -15.29 -34.07 4.97
CA THR A 68 -16.44 -33.26 4.55
C THR A 68 -17.01 -32.46 5.72
N MET A 69 -17.28 -33.15 6.84
CA MET A 69 -17.79 -32.53 8.06
C MET A 69 -16.77 -31.53 8.64
N PHE A 70 -15.48 -31.87 8.64
CA PHE A 70 -14.43 -30.95 9.07
C PHE A 70 -14.40 -29.66 8.24
N ALA A 71 -14.50 -29.78 6.91
CA ALA A 71 -14.51 -28.63 6.01
C ALA A 71 -15.72 -27.71 6.28
N VAL A 72 -16.91 -28.28 6.42
CA VAL A 72 -18.15 -27.52 6.73
C VAL A 72 -18.02 -26.80 8.08
N LEU A 73 -17.54 -27.49 9.11
CA LEU A 73 -17.32 -26.87 10.43
C LEU A 73 -16.30 -25.73 10.36
N SER A 74 -15.18 -25.94 9.66
CA SER A 74 -14.16 -24.91 9.51
C SER A 74 -14.70 -23.66 8.79
N LEU A 75 -15.49 -23.83 7.73
CA LEU A 75 -16.11 -22.72 7.01
C LEU A 75 -17.16 -22.00 7.85
N ALA A 76 -17.96 -22.73 8.63
CA ALA A 76 -18.95 -22.13 9.52
C ALA A 76 -18.32 -21.25 10.59
N VAL A 77 -17.13 -21.62 11.10
CA VAL A 77 -16.39 -20.83 12.09
C VAL A 77 -15.68 -19.62 11.45
N ILE A 78 -15.11 -19.79 10.25
CA ILE A 78 -14.32 -18.73 9.58
C ILE A 78 -15.22 -17.70 8.89
N SER A 79 -16.40 -18.11 8.39
CA SER A 79 -17.25 -17.22 7.59
C SER A 79 -17.69 -15.94 8.32
N PRO A 80 -18.21 -15.97 9.56
CA PRO A 80 -18.66 -14.75 10.22
C PRO A 80 -17.57 -13.69 10.43
N PRO A 81 -16.39 -14.01 10.99
CA PRO A 81 -15.34 -13.00 11.18
C PRO A 81 -14.76 -12.50 9.85
N ALA A 82 -14.64 -13.36 8.84
CA ALA A 82 -14.16 -12.96 7.52
C ALA A 82 -15.11 -11.95 6.85
N SER A 83 -16.43 -12.20 6.92
CA SER A 83 -17.44 -11.28 6.38
C SER A 83 -17.42 -9.92 7.09
N LEU A 84 -17.28 -9.91 8.42
CA LEU A 84 -17.24 -8.67 9.20
C LEU A 84 -15.96 -7.88 8.91
N ALA A 85 -14.81 -8.55 8.87
CA ALA A 85 -13.53 -7.92 8.51
C ALA A 85 -13.58 -7.33 7.10
N GLY A 86 -14.15 -8.06 6.14
CA GLY A 86 -14.36 -7.58 4.77
C GLY A 86 -15.25 -6.33 4.72
N TYR A 87 -16.37 -6.33 5.46
CA TYR A 87 -17.27 -5.18 5.55
C TYR A 87 -16.57 -3.92 6.10
N VAL A 88 -15.85 -4.06 7.21
CA VAL A 88 -15.12 -2.94 7.83
C VAL A 88 -14.04 -2.41 6.89
N TYR A 89 -13.33 -3.30 6.20
CA TYR A 89 -12.29 -2.91 5.26
C TYR A 89 -12.83 -2.10 4.08
N VAL A 90 -13.93 -2.55 3.47
CA VAL A 90 -14.60 -1.81 2.38
C VAL A 90 -15.08 -0.44 2.85
N ARG A 91 -15.63 -0.37 4.08
CA ARG A 91 -16.05 0.92 4.67
C ARG A 91 -14.85 1.85 4.87
N ARG A 92 -13.72 1.34 5.37
CA ARG A 92 -12.48 2.11 5.57
C ARG A 92 -11.92 2.65 4.26
N LEU A 93 -12.00 1.88 3.17
CA LEU A 93 -11.55 2.31 1.85
C LEU A 93 -12.39 3.47 1.29
N ARG A 94 -13.69 3.52 1.58
CA ARG A 94 -14.58 4.61 1.13
C ARG A 94 -14.35 5.94 1.87
N THR A 95 -13.74 5.93 3.04
CA THR A 95 -13.47 7.15 3.81
C THR A 95 -12.43 8.03 3.09
N PRO A 96 -12.72 9.31 2.80
CA PRO A 96 -11.77 10.26 2.22
C PRO A 96 -10.48 10.39 3.05
N PRO A 97 -9.32 10.69 2.41
CA PRO A 97 -8.03 10.75 3.10
C PRO A 97 -7.95 11.85 4.16
N ILE A 98 -8.70 12.96 4.00
CA ILE A 98 -8.74 14.06 4.98
C ILE A 98 -9.35 13.58 6.30
N ILE A 99 -10.48 12.89 6.25
CA ILE A 99 -11.15 12.37 7.45
C ILE A 99 -10.25 11.35 8.18
N ARG A 100 -9.52 10.50 7.44
CA ARG A 100 -8.54 9.59 8.05
C ARG A 100 -7.40 10.32 8.76
N LYS A 101 -6.97 11.48 8.26
CA LYS A 101 -5.95 12.30 8.93
C LYS A 101 -6.49 12.90 10.22
N ILE A 102 -7.74 13.37 10.21
CA ILE A 102 -8.41 13.90 11.40
C ILE A 102 -8.55 12.80 12.46
N ASP A 103 -9.00 11.60 12.11
CA ASP A 103 -9.12 10.48 13.06
C ASP A 103 -7.78 10.13 13.71
N ARG A 104 -6.68 10.08 12.92
CA ARG A 104 -5.33 9.85 13.45
C ARG A 104 -4.85 10.98 14.36
N LEU A 105 -5.22 12.21 14.04
CA LEU A 105 -4.87 13.38 14.85
C LEU A 105 -5.62 13.33 16.19
N ILE A 106 -6.90 12.95 16.19
CA ILE A 106 -7.69 12.73 17.41
C ILE A 106 -7.07 11.61 18.25
N GLU A 107 -6.70 10.49 17.63
CA GLU A 107 -6.06 9.35 18.32
C GLU A 107 -4.70 9.72 18.93
N ALA A 108 -3.90 10.55 18.24
CA ALA A 108 -2.64 11.07 18.75
C ALA A 108 -2.86 12.02 19.93
N ILE A 109 -3.88 12.89 19.88
CA ILE A 109 -4.27 13.77 21.00
C ILE A 109 -4.70 12.94 22.21
N GLU A 110 -5.54 11.93 22.01
CA GLU A 110 -6.03 11.05 23.08
C GLU A 110 -4.88 10.34 23.82
N LYS A 111 -3.86 9.92 23.07
CA LYS A 111 -2.66 9.25 23.62
C LYS A 111 -1.59 10.23 24.14
N GLY A 112 -1.76 11.53 23.91
CA GLY A 112 -0.75 12.55 24.24
C GLY A 112 0.53 12.46 23.38
N GLU A 113 0.44 11.86 22.20
CA GLU A 113 1.57 11.66 21.29
C GLU A 113 1.69 12.83 20.28
N PRO A 114 2.90 13.23 19.88
CA PRO A 114 3.09 14.29 18.89
C PRO A 114 2.64 13.82 17.50
N PHE A 115 1.70 14.55 16.88
CA PHE A 115 1.24 14.29 15.53
C PHE A 115 2.19 14.93 14.49
N VAL A 116 2.93 14.09 13.76
CA VAL A 116 3.85 14.57 12.70
C VAL A 116 3.07 14.82 11.41
N VAL A 117 3.03 16.08 10.98
CA VAL A 117 2.40 16.48 9.71
C VAL A 117 3.33 16.08 8.56
N GLU A 118 2.95 15.06 7.78
CA GLU A 118 3.76 14.52 6.66
C GLU A 118 4.09 15.55 5.57
N LYS A 119 3.25 16.57 5.37
CA LYS A 119 3.44 17.65 4.40
C LYS A 119 3.02 18.97 5.02
N PRO A 120 3.91 19.66 5.77
CA PRO A 120 3.61 21.00 6.22
C PRO A 120 3.43 21.90 4.99
N LEU A 121 2.39 22.74 4.97
CA LEU A 121 2.32 23.81 3.98
C LEU A 121 3.54 24.70 4.17
N THR A 122 4.20 25.07 3.07
CA THR A 122 5.26 26.06 3.17
C THR A 122 4.66 27.39 3.64
N ARG A 123 5.46 28.20 4.33
CA ARG A 123 5.02 29.54 4.77
C ARG A 123 4.49 30.36 3.58
N MET A 124 5.08 30.18 2.40
CA MET A 124 4.68 30.86 1.17
C MET A 124 3.32 30.40 0.65
N ASP A 125 3.04 29.10 0.66
CA ASP A 125 1.73 28.58 0.25
C ASP A 125 0.62 29.04 1.19
N MET A 126 0.92 29.10 2.49
CA MET A 126 -0.01 29.56 3.52
C MET A 126 -0.30 31.06 3.38
N VAL A 127 0.76 31.88 3.20
CA VAL A 127 0.62 33.32 2.95
C VAL A 127 -0.17 33.57 1.67
N ARG A 128 0.09 32.81 0.60
CA ARG A 128 -0.66 32.92 -0.64
C ARG A 128 -2.13 32.56 -0.43
N SER A 129 -2.45 31.44 0.25
CA SER A 129 -3.86 31.06 0.46
C SER A 129 -4.65 32.07 1.29
N PHE A 130 -4.03 32.68 2.29
CA PHE A 130 -4.70 33.67 3.14
C PHE A 130 -4.78 35.05 2.49
N LEU A 131 -3.69 35.53 1.88
CA LEU A 131 -3.66 36.87 1.28
C LEU A 131 -4.34 36.92 -0.08
N TRP A 132 -4.52 35.79 -0.78
CA TRP A 132 -5.19 35.78 -2.08
C TRP A 132 -6.64 36.26 -1.97
N GLU A 133 -7.38 35.87 -0.92
CA GLU A 133 -8.75 36.34 -0.70
C GLU A 133 -8.81 37.85 -0.44
N GLU A 134 -7.92 38.35 0.42
CA GLU A 134 -7.87 39.77 0.79
C GLU A 134 -7.34 40.66 -0.35
N MET A 135 -6.34 40.21 -1.10
CA MET A 135 -5.75 40.98 -2.19
C MET A 135 -6.58 40.92 -3.49
N ALA A 136 -7.34 39.84 -3.71
CA ALA A 136 -8.31 39.77 -4.79
C ALA A 136 -9.43 40.82 -4.63
N LEU A 137 -9.79 41.16 -3.39
CA LEU A 137 -10.74 42.24 -3.09
C LEU A 137 -10.22 43.62 -3.54
N ILE A 138 -8.90 43.81 -3.48
CA ILE A 138 -8.20 45.06 -3.82
C ILE A 138 -7.74 45.06 -5.30
N GLY A 139 -7.91 43.94 -6.01
CA GLY A 139 -7.54 43.79 -7.43
C GLY A 139 -6.03 43.73 -7.68
N VAL A 140 -5.24 43.39 -6.67
CA VAL A 140 -3.78 43.34 -6.76
C VAL A 140 -3.31 41.89 -6.70
N GLU A 141 -2.58 41.43 -7.70
CA GLU A 141 -1.95 40.12 -7.66
C GLU A 141 -0.75 40.14 -6.69
N PRO A 142 -0.67 39.21 -5.72
CA PRO A 142 0.48 39.12 -4.84
C PRO A 142 1.73 38.74 -5.63
N ARG A 143 2.60 39.74 -5.88
CA ARG A 143 3.95 39.50 -6.38
C ARG A 143 4.85 39.15 -5.20
N VAL A 144 5.25 37.89 -5.13
CA VAL A 144 6.22 37.43 -4.13
C VAL A 144 7.61 37.83 -4.60
N VAL A 145 8.03 39.04 -4.23
CA VAL A 145 9.41 39.49 -4.47
C VAL A 145 10.32 38.84 -3.43
N ALA A 146 11.46 38.29 -3.85
CA ALA A 146 12.42 37.73 -2.92
C ALA A 146 12.92 38.85 -1.98
N TYR A 147 12.90 38.59 -0.67
CA TYR A 147 13.38 39.54 0.33
C TYR A 147 14.84 39.92 0.03
N VAL A 148 15.14 41.21 -0.08
CA VAL A 148 16.51 41.73 -0.23
C VAL A 148 16.99 42.18 1.15
N PRO A 149 18.11 41.65 1.70
CA PRO A 149 18.65 42.09 2.98
C PRO A 149 19.17 43.52 2.84
N ALA A 150 19.03 44.32 3.90
CA ALA A 150 19.44 45.73 3.89
C ALA A 150 20.91 45.92 3.50
N GLU A 151 21.79 45.03 3.95
CA GLU A 151 23.24 45.08 3.65
C GLU A 151 23.57 44.93 2.16
N ILE A 152 22.74 44.21 1.41
CA ILE A 152 22.88 44.06 -0.05
C ILE A 152 22.23 45.24 -0.76
N ALA A 153 21.05 45.66 -0.29
CA ALA A 153 20.36 46.82 -0.83
C ALA A 153 21.25 48.06 -0.75
N ASP A 154 21.88 48.31 0.39
CA ASP A 154 22.76 49.47 0.62
C ASP A 154 24.00 49.49 -0.30
N LYS A 155 24.45 48.32 -0.77
CA LYS A 155 25.61 48.19 -1.67
C LYS A 155 25.24 48.23 -3.15
N LEU A 156 24.15 47.55 -3.54
CA LEU A 156 23.81 47.33 -4.94
C LEU A 156 22.79 48.33 -5.49
N VAL A 157 21.91 48.89 -4.64
CA VAL A 157 20.95 49.92 -5.06
C VAL A 157 21.65 51.17 -5.60
N PRO A 158 22.70 51.72 -4.95
CA PRO A 158 23.41 52.88 -5.49
C PRO A 158 24.01 52.63 -6.88
N LEU A 159 24.58 51.44 -7.11
CA LEU A 159 25.17 51.05 -8.40
C LEU A 159 24.12 50.95 -9.52
N LEU A 160 22.92 50.49 -9.18
CA LEU A 160 21.79 50.44 -10.11
C LEU A 160 21.20 51.83 -10.39
N VAL A 161 21.18 52.72 -9.38
CA VAL A 161 20.74 54.10 -9.56
C VAL A 161 21.74 54.89 -10.41
N GLU A 162 23.05 54.66 -10.23
CA GLU A 162 24.11 55.23 -11.09
C GLU A 162 23.99 54.80 -12.55
N SER A 163 23.43 53.60 -12.80
CA SER A 163 23.14 53.10 -14.15
C SER A 163 21.89 53.73 -14.79
N GLY A 164 21.18 54.62 -14.08
CA GLY A 164 20.05 55.40 -14.59
C GLY A 164 18.67 54.91 -14.16
N LEU A 165 18.59 53.98 -13.20
CA LEU A 165 17.31 53.48 -12.66
C LEU A 165 16.83 54.34 -11.48
N SER A 166 15.51 54.40 -11.28
CA SER A 166 14.95 54.96 -10.04
C SER A 166 15.17 53.99 -8.88
N GLU A 167 15.27 54.54 -7.67
CA GLU A 167 15.55 53.77 -6.45
C GLU A 167 14.52 52.64 -6.23
N ASP A 168 13.23 52.92 -6.45
CA ASP A 168 12.16 51.92 -6.37
C ASP A 168 12.32 50.77 -7.38
N VAL A 169 12.77 51.10 -8.60
CA VAL A 169 12.97 50.10 -9.67
C VAL A 169 14.24 49.29 -9.42
N ALA A 170 15.28 49.91 -8.88
CA ALA A 170 16.52 49.23 -8.48
C ALA A 170 16.26 48.19 -7.38
N VAL A 171 15.47 48.53 -6.37
CA VAL A 171 15.09 47.61 -5.29
C VAL A 171 14.24 46.44 -5.83
N ALA A 172 13.28 46.74 -6.72
CA ALA A 172 12.45 45.71 -7.34
C ALA A 172 13.29 44.76 -8.22
N LEU A 173 14.20 45.31 -9.02
CA LEU A 173 15.10 44.53 -9.89
C LEU A 173 16.03 43.62 -9.07
N LEU A 174 16.58 44.09 -7.95
CA LEU A 174 17.37 43.25 -7.05
C LEU A 174 16.57 42.06 -6.49
N GLY A 175 15.31 42.30 -6.15
CA GLY A 175 14.39 41.24 -5.74
C GLY A 175 14.14 40.20 -6.83
N GLU A 176 14.03 40.64 -8.09
CA GLU A 176 13.87 39.76 -9.26
C GLU A 176 15.16 39.00 -9.61
N LEU A 177 16.33 39.66 -9.52
CA LEU A 177 17.62 39.02 -9.75
C LEU A 177 17.86 37.91 -8.73
N ARG A 178 17.52 38.14 -7.46
CA ARG A 178 17.66 37.13 -6.41
C ARG A 178 16.73 35.93 -6.59
N ALA A 179 15.55 36.15 -7.16
CA ALA A 179 14.58 35.08 -7.40
C ALA A 179 14.97 34.14 -8.55
N ASN A 180 15.81 34.59 -9.48
CA ASN A 180 16.13 33.88 -10.72
C ASN A 180 17.53 33.25 -10.71
N PRO A 181 17.77 32.18 -11.51
CA PRO A 181 19.08 31.54 -11.64
C PRO A 181 20.11 32.43 -12.35
N PRO A 182 21.43 32.20 -12.16
CA PRO A 182 22.49 33.09 -12.64
C PRO A 182 22.45 33.38 -14.16
N ALA A 183 22.11 32.37 -14.97
CA ALA A 183 21.97 32.53 -16.43
C ALA A 183 20.80 33.46 -16.84
N GLU A 184 19.78 33.59 -16.00
CA GLU A 184 18.66 34.51 -16.23
C GLU A 184 18.94 35.90 -15.64
N ARG A 185 19.75 36.00 -14.58
CA ARG A 185 20.20 37.29 -14.01
C ARG A 185 20.94 38.14 -15.02
N GLU A 186 21.89 37.54 -15.75
CA GLU A 186 22.64 38.24 -16.82
C GLU A 186 21.72 38.78 -17.91
N ARG A 187 20.71 38.00 -18.30
CA ARG A 187 19.73 38.40 -19.31
C ARG A 187 18.82 39.52 -18.83
N LEU A 188 18.43 39.52 -17.56
CA LEU A 188 17.62 40.57 -16.94
C LEU A 188 18.41 41.88 -16.79
N LEU A 189 19.69 41.81 -16.44
CA LEU A 189 20.55 43.00 -16.38
C LEU A 189 20.77 43.60 -17.77
N ALA A 190 20.96 42.75 -18.79
CA ALA A 190 21.10 43.16 -20.17
C ALA A 190 19.81 43.75 -20.77
N SER A 191 18.64 43.23 -20.41
CA SER A 191 17.35 43.73 -20.93
C SER A 191 16.98 45.10 -20.36
N VAL A 192 17.43 45.41 -19.16
CA VAL A 192 17.26 46.72 -18.50
C VAL A 192 18.28 47.75 -18.97
N GLY A 193 19.30 47.32 -19.73
CA GLY A 193 20.31 48.21 -20.32
C GLY A 193 21.45 48.58 -19.37
N ILE A 194 21.70 47.76 -18.35
CA ILE A 194 22.77 48.01 -17.37
C ILE A 194 24.13 47.73 -18.02
N PRO A 195 25.13 48.62 -17.86
CA PRO A 195 26.47 48.42 -18.41
C PRO A 195 27.10 47.09 -17.96
N PRO A 196 27.85 46.40 -18.85
CA PRO A 196 28.44 45.10 -18.54
C PRO A 196 29.38 45.14 -17.33
N ASP A 197 30.08 46.26 -17.12
CA ASP A 197 31.01 46.45 -16.00
C ASP A 197 30.28 46.46 -14.65
N ILE A 198 29.12 47.11 -14.56
CA ILE A 198 28.29 47.17 -13.34
C ILE A 198 27.58 45.82 -13.14
N SER A 199 27.12 45.20 -14.23
CA SER A 199 26.44 43.90 -14.17
C SER A 199 27.33 42.81 -13.58
N ALA A 200 28.63 42.80 -13.92
CA ALA A 200 29.59 41.82 -13.39
C ALA A 200 29.84 42.00 -11.89
N VAL A 201 29.84 43.24 -11.40
CA VAL A 201 29.99 43.55 -9.97
C VAL A 201 28.76 43.08 -9.18
N ILE A 202 27.56 43.34 -9.71
CA ILE A 202 26.30 42.91 -9.09
C ILE A 202 26.20 41.39 -9.02
N LEU A 203 26.52 40.69 -10.11
CA LEU A 203 26.47 39.23 -10.15
C LEU A 203 27.46 38.60 -9.16
N ARG A 204 28.69 39.13 -9.10
CA ARG A 204 29.73 38.64 -8.19
C ARG A 204 29.35 38.80 -6.72
N GLU A 205 28.74 39.92 -6.34
CA GLU A 205 28.31 40.14 -4.96
C GLU A 205 27.06 39.31 -4.60
N LEU A 206 26.17 39.06 -5.56
CA LEU A 206 25.04 38.14 -5.37
C LEU A 206 25.52 36.69 -5.20
N GLU A 207 26.50 36.24 -6.00
CA GLU A 207 27.09 34.91 -5.89
C GLU A 207 27.84 34.72 -4.57
N ARG A 208 28.59 35.73 -4.13
CA ARG A 208 29.29 35.73 -2.85
C ARG A 208 28.33 35.57 -1.66
N GLU A 209 27.18 36.24 -1.68
CA GLU A 209 26.18 36.07 -0.61
C GLU A 209 25.51 34.70 -0.66
N GLU A 210 25.26 34.15 -1.85
CA GLU A 210 24.73 32.79 -2.00
C GLU A 210 25.72 31.73 -1.48
N GLU A 211 27.02 31.97 -1.60
CA GLU A 211 28.06 31.13 -1.00
C GLU A 211 28.15 31.27 0.53
N GLU A 212 28.05 32.50 1.06
CA GLU A 212 28.08 32.75 2.52
C GLU A 212 26.82 32.21 3.25
N ARG A 213 25.72 31.95 2.52
CA ARG A 213 24.48 31.37 3.06
C ARG A 213 24.40 29.84 3.06
N LYS A 214 25.28 29.15 2.34
CA LYS A 214 25.34 27.67 2.29
C LYS A 214 26.12 27.09 3.46
#